data_AF-A0A9W3KDX2-F1
#
_entry.id   AF-A0A9W3KDX2-F1
#
_cell.length_a   1.000
_cell.length_b   1.000
_cell.length_c   1.000
_cell.angle_alpha   90.00
_cell.angle_beta   90.00
_cell.angle_gamma   90.00
#
_symmetry.space_group_name_H-M   'P 1'
#
loop_
_entity.id
_entity.type
_entity.pdbx_description
1 polymer ?
#
loop_
_entity_poly.entity_id
_entity_poly.type
_entity_poly.pdbx_seq_one_letter_code
_entity_poly.pdbx_strand_id
1 'polypeptide(L)' 'MKKYVNNIIEQDHRFIKKRIRNMLGLKSLQTATKMIAGIEAMHMIKKGQILQGEKSVQKQMYLINEIFGLTA' A
#
# COMPACT_ATOMS: atom_id res chain seq x y z
N MET A 1 2.67 18.34 -19.31
CA MET A 1 2.91 17.00 -18.70
C MET A 1 3.23 17.02 -17.21
N LYS A 2 4.09 17.92 -16.68
CA LYS A 2 4.46 17.93 -15.24
C LYS A 2 3.27 17.93 -14.28
N LYS A 3 2.21 18.70 -14.57
CA LYS A 3 1.02 18.85 -13.71
C LYS A 3 0.25 17.54 -13.48
N TYR A 4 0.18 16.66 -14.48
CA TYR A 4 -0.56 15.39 -14.38
C TYR A 4 0.17 14.40 -13.47
N VAL A 5 1.48 14.25 -13.65
CA VAL A 5 2.33 13.39 -12.81
C VAL A 5 2.34 13.89 -11.37
N ASN A 6 2.42 15.21 -11.17
CA ASN A 6 2.36 15.81 -9.85
C ASN A 6 1.05 15.50 -9.14
N ASN A 7 -0.09 15.59 -9.85
CA ASN A 7 -1.39 15.29 -9.28
C ASN A 7 -1.54 13.81 -8.88
N ILE A 8 -0.93 12.88 -9.63
CA ILE A 8 -0.92 11.45 -9.24
C ILE A 8 -0.10 11.24 -7.96
N ILE A 9 1.10 11.83 -7.88
CA ILE A 9 1.98 11.72 -6.71
C ILE A 9 1.31 12.34 -5.48
N GLU A 10 0.74 13.54 -5.62
CA GLU A 10 0.03 14.23 -4.56
C GLU A 10 -1.18 13.45 -4.05
N GLN A 11 -1.93 12.80 -4.95
CA GLN A 11 -3.07 11.96 -4.57
C GLN A 11 -2.64 10.74 -3.76
N ASP A 12 -1.55 10.10 -4.14
CA ASP A 12 -1.03 8.92 -3.44
C ASP A 12 -0.54 9.29 -2.03
N HIS A 13 0.22 10.39 -1.93
CA HIS A 13 0.61 10.96 -0.65
C HIS A 13 -0.59 11.36 0.22
N ARG A 14 -1.65 11.92 -0.38
CA ARG A 14 -2.88 12.29 0.35
C ARG A 14 -3.59 11.08 0.92
N PHE A 15 -3.61 9.97 0.20
CA PHE A 15 -4.19 8.71 0.66
C PHE A 15 -3.44 8.16 1.89
N ILE A 16 -2.11 8.11 1.82
CA ILE A 16 -1.26 7.66 2.93
C ILE A 16 -1.44 8.57 4.16
N LYS A 17 -1.37 9.90 3.98
CA LYS A 17 -1.57 10.88 5.06
C LYS A 17 -2.95 10.73 5.72
N LYS A 18 -4.02 10.50 4.95
CA LYS A 18 -5.38 10.30 5.50
C LYS A 18 -5.47 9.06 6.38
N ARG A 19 -4.78 7.97 6.01
CA ARG A 19 -4.75 6.73 6.80
C ARG A 19 -3.95 6.88 8.09
N ILE A 20 -2.77 7.51 8.01
CA ILE A 20 -1.90 7.73 9.16
C ILE A 20 -2.52 8.73 10.17
N ARG A 21 -3.23 9.76 9.69
CA ARG A 21 -3.86 10.77 10.58
C ARG A 21 -4.83 10.18 11.60
N ASN A 22 -5.47 9.06 11.27
CA ASN A 22 -6.41 8.39 12.18
C ASN A 22 -5.72 7.44 13.18
N MET A 23 -4.39 7.35 13.15
CA MET A 23 -3.61 6.47 14.03
C MET A 23 -3.02 7.30 15.18
N LEU A 24 -2.93 6.71 16.38
CA LEU A 24 -2.39 7.34 17.61
C LEU A 24 -0.85 7.51 17.60
N GLY A 25 -0.25 7.61 16.41
CA GLY A 25 1.20 7.67 16.21
C GLY A 25 1.86 6.27 16.14
N LEU A 26 3.04 6.23 15.54
CA LEU A 26 3.84 5.02 15.36
C LEU A 26 4.98 5.08 16.37
N LYS A 27 5.11 4.04 17.19
CA LYS A 27 6.09 4.01 18.29
C LYS A 27 7.54 3.90 17.83
N SER A 28 7.79 3.49 16.58
CA SER A 28 9.14 3.39 16.02
C SER A 28 9.14 3.62 14.51
N LEU A 29 10.30 4.02 13.97
CA LEU A 29 10.51 4.17 12.53
C LEU A 29 10.34 2.84 11.79
N GLN A 30 10.83 1.73 12.36
CA GLN A 30 10.67 0.41 11.76
C GLN A 30 9.19 0.02 11.61
N THR A 31 8.37 0.28 12.64
CA THR A 31 6.92 0.04 12.59
C THR A 31 6.27 0.97 11.56
N ALA A 32 6.74 2.22 11.47
CA ALA A 32 6.22 3.16 10.47
C ALA A 32 6.50 2.72 9.03
N THR A 33 7.72 2.28 8.75
CA THR A 33 8.13 1.79 7.42
C THR A 33 7.31 0.57 7.01
N LYS A 34 7.21 -0.45 7.88
CA LYS A 34 6.41 -1.66 7.60
C LYS A 34 4.95 -1.34 7.35
N MET A 35 4.40 -0.40 8.10
CA MET A 35 3.01 0.00 7.95
C MET A 35 2.75 0.79 6.66
N ILE A 36 3.62 1.74 6.31
CA ILE A 36 3.51 2.49 5.04
C ILE A 36 3.58 1.51 3.86
N ALA A 37 4.57 0.60 3.87
CA ALA A 37 4.71 -0.45 2.84
C ALA A 37 3.43 -1.31 2.72
N GLY A 38 2.79 -1.62 3.84
CA GLY A 38 1.53 -2.36 3.81
C GLY A 38 0.32 -1.58 3.28
N ILE A 39 0.24 -0.29 3.60
CA ILE A 39 -0.79 0.60 3.04
C ILE A 39 -0.61 0.74 1.52
N GLU A 40 0.63 0.86 1.06
CA GLU A 40 0.98 0.92 -0.37
C GLU A 40 0.66 -0.40 -1.09
N ALA A 41 1.06 -1.55 -0.52
CA ALA A 41 0.76 -2.87 -1.06
C ALA A 41 -0.76 -3.08 -1.22
N MET A 42 -1.55 -2.77 -0.17
CA MET A 42 -3.00 -2.90 -0.22
C MET A 42 -3.64 -1.96 -1.26
N HIS A 43 -3.06 -0.77 -1.46
CA HIS A 43 -3.52 0.20 -2.45
C HIS A 43 -3.21 -0.25 -3.88
N MET A 44 -2.03 -0.81 -4.13
CA MET A 44 -1.66 -1.43 -5.42
C MET A 44 -2.57 -2.61 -5.76
N ILE A 45 -2.87 -3.47 -4.79
CA ILE A 45 -3.84 -4.56 -4.91
C ILE A 45 -5.22 -4.01 -5.29
N LYS A 46 -5.71 -2.99 -4.57
CA LYS A 46 -7.03 -2.38 -4.81
C LYS A 46 -7.13 -1.74 -6.19
N LYS A 47 -6.05 -1.11 -6.69
CA LYS A 47 -6.00 -0.52 -8.03
C LYS A 47 -5.87 -1.56 -9.14
N GLY A 48 -5.60 -2.83 -8.83
CA GLY A 48 -5.36 -3.88 -9.83
C GLY A 48 -4.06 -3.64 -10.61
N GLN A 49 -3.09 -2.95 -10.03
CA GLN A 49 -1.79 -2.68 -10.66
C GLN A 49 -0.87 -3.90 -10.69
N ILE A 50 -1.21 -4.93 -9.91
CA ILE A 50 -0.61 -6.26 -9.98
C ILE A 50 -1.19 -7.00 -11.18
N LEU A 51 -0.31 -7.39 -12.11
CA LEU A 51 -0.57 -8.06 -13.37
C LEU A 51 -1.08 -9.51 -13.22
N GLN A 52 -2.06 -9.76 -12.34
CA GLN A 52 -2.69 -11.07 -12.26
C GLN A 52 -4.18 -10.95 -12.51
N GLY A 53 -4.59 -11.47 -13.66
CA GLY A 53 -5.98 -11.69 -14.03
C GLY A 53 -6.75 -12.38 -12.91
N GLU A 54 -7.96 -11.89 -12.71
CA GLU A 54 -8.92 -12.23 -11.67
C GLU A 54 -8.57 -11.77 -10.25
N LYS A 55 -9.44 -10.88 -9.72
CA LYS A 55 -9.47 -10.39 -8.34
C LYS A 55 -9.87 -11.49 -7.34
N SER A 56 -9.18 -12.63 -7.35
CA SER A 56 -9.42 -13.68 -6.36
C SER A 56 -8.77 -13.29 -5.03
N VAL A 57 -9.53 -13.44 -3.95
CA VAL A 57 -9.06 -13.15 -2.57
C VAL A 57 -7.82 -14.00 -2.22
N GLN A 58 -7.73 -15.22 -2.78
CA GLN A 58 -6.61 -16.14 -2.59
C GLN A 58 -5.30 -15.61 -3.20
N LYS A 59 -5.33 -15.04 -4.41
CA LYS A 59 -4.13 -14.42 -5.02
C LYS A 59 -3.69 -13.18 -4.26
N GLN A 60 -4.63 -12.39 -3.76
CA GLN A 60 -4.31 -11.24 -2.89
C GLN A 60 -3.64 -11.71 -1.60
N MET A 61 -4.12 -12.79 -1.00
CA MET A 61 -3.53 -13.38 0.20
C MET A 61 -2.13 -13.96 -0.06
N TYR A 62 -1.92 -14.64 -1.19
CA TYR A 62 -0.60 -15.12 -1.58
C TYR A 62 0.40 -13.97 -1.78
N LEU A 63 -0.01 -12.92 -2.49
CA LEU A 63 0.82 -11.74 -2.72
C LEU A 63 1.15 -10.99 -1.42
N ILE A 64 0.18 -10.88 -0.50
CA ILE A 64 0.42 -10.30 0.83
C ILE A 64 1.47 -11.16 1.57
N ASN A 65 1.32 -12.47 1.57
CA ASN A 65 2.31 -13.36 2.21
C ASN A 65 3.71 -13.23 1.60
N GLU A 66 3.80 -13.08 0.27
CA GLU A 66 5.05 -12.85 -0.46
C GLU A 66 5.68 -11.49 -0.13
N ILE A 67 4.89 -10.41 -0.16
CA ILE A 67 5.33 -9.03 0.14
C ILE A 67 5.84 -8.90 1.58
N PHE A 68 5.16 -9.55 2.52
CA PHE A 68 5.48 -9.44 3.95
C PHE A 68 6.36 -10.59 4.48
N GLY A 69 6.69 -11.58 3.64
CA GLY A 69 7.50 -12.74 4.03
C GLY A 69 6.87 -13.56 5.17
N LEU A 70 5.53 -13.65 5.21
CA LEU A 70 4.78 -14.28 6.31
C LEU A 70 4.70 -15.81 6.20
N THR A 71 5.08 -16.37 5.05
CA THR A 71 5.15 -17.82 4.83
C THR A 71 6.56 -18.32 5.08
N ALA A 72 6.74 -19.04 6.19
CA ALA A 72 7.86 -19.94 6.48
C ALA A 72 7.36 -21.39 6.39
#